data_AF-A0A0V0SSG9-F1
#
_entry.id   AF-A0A0V0SSG9-F1
#
_cell.length_a   1.000
_cell.length_b   1.000
_cell.length_c   1.000
_cell.angle_alpha   90.00
_cell.angle_beta   90.00
_cell.angle_gamma   90.00
#
_symmetry.space_group_name_H-M   'P 1'
#
loop_
_entity.id
_entity.type
_entity.pdbx_description
1 polymer ?
#
loop_
_entity_poly.entity_id
_entity_poly.type
_entity_poly.pdbx_seq_one_letter_code
_entity_poly.pdbx_strand_id
1 'polypeptide(L)' 'MNRQAGKHHLSFYELLQLLIDEQGSTETLIQQVTSGRVTAHDLRIKNNKYEEVQLRITALTAEYDGGT' A
#
# COMPACT_ATOMS: atom_id res chain seq x y z
N MET A 1 14.34 -18.65 -18.08
CA MET A 1 13.98 -17.35 -17.49
C MET A 1 14.89 -17.08 -16.31
N ASN A 2 15.47 -15.88 -16.20
CA ASN A 2 16.35 -15.52 -15.08
C ASN A 2 15.51 -15.45 -13.78
N ARG A 3 15.91 -16.21 -12.75
CA ARG A 3 15.24 -16.25 -11.44
C ARG A 3 15.13 -14.86 -10.80
N GLN A 4 16.07 -13.96 -11.09
CA GLN A 4 16.07 -12.60 -10.57
C GLN A 4 15.03 -11.73 -11.28
N ALA A 5 14.98 -11.76 -12.61
CA ALA A 5 13.98 -11.01 -13.39
C ALA A 5 12.53 -11.40 -13.02
N GLY A 6 12.28 -12.68 -12.71
CA GLY A 6 10.97 -13.12 -12.23
C GLY A 6 10.60 -12.56 -10.85
N LYS A 7 11.58 -12.37 -9.94
CA LYS A 7 11.36 -11.76 -8.63
C LYS A 7 11.06 -10.27 -8.74
N HIS A 8 11.88 -9.51 -9.48
CA HIS A 8 11.63 -8.07 -9.68
C HIS A 8 10.27 -7.79 -10.32
N HIS A 9 9.86 -8.63 -11.26
CA HIS A 9 8.56 -8.53 -11.90
C HIS A 9 7.41 -8.76 -10.89
N LEU A 10 7.54 -9.74 -10.01
CA LEU A 10 6.55 -10.02 -8.97
C LEU A 10 6.47 -8.88 -7.94
N SER A 11 7.60 -8.42 -7.40
CA SER A 11 7.63 -7.32 -6.42
C SER A 11 7.06 -6.02 -6.99
N PHE A 12 7.27 -5.75 -8.29
CA PHE A 12 6.66 -4.61 -8.97
C PHE A 12 5.12 -4.70 -9.05
N TYR A 13 4.57 -5.85 -9.40
CA TYR A 13 3.11 -6.03 -9.42
C TYR A 13 2.50 -5.95 -8.03
N GLU A 14 3.14 -6.53 -7.02
CA GLU A 14 2.70 -6.41 -5.64
C GLU A 14 2.69 -4.95 -5.17
N LEU A 15 3.72 -4.18 -5.52
CA LEU A 15 3.80 -2.76 -5.21
C LEU A 15 2.66 -1.98 -5.87
N LEU A 16 2.41 -2.19 -7.17
CA LEU A 16 1.32 -1.54 -7.88
C LEU A 16 -0.05 -1.85 -7.28
N GLN A 17 -0.30 -3.12 -6.96
CA GLN A 17 -1.57 -3.53 -6.37
C GLN A 17 -1.78 -2.87 -5.01
N LEU A 18 -0.74 -2.84 -4.17
CA LEU A 18 -0.80 -2.24 -2.85
C LEU A 18 -1.06 -0.73 -2.91
N LEU A 19 -0.48 -0.02 -3.88
CA LEU A 19 -0.75 1.40 -4.12
C LEU A 19 -2.20 1.66 -4.57
N ILE A 20 -2.75 0.82 -5.44
CA ILE A 20 -4.14 0.92 -5.91
C ILE A 20 -5.12 0.66 -4.76
N ASP A 21 -4.88 -0.39 -3.98
CA ASP A 21 -5.71 -0.74 -2.83
C ASP A 21 -5.70 0.37 -1.77
N GLU A 22 -4.52 0.96 -1.50
CA GLU A 22 -4.39 2.07 -0.55
C GLU A 22 -5.07 3.35 -1.06
N GLN A 23 -4.99 3.63 -2.37
CA GLN A 23 -5.71 4.73 -3.00
C GLN A 23 -7.22 4.58 -2.83
N GLY A 24 -7.79 3.44 -3.21
CA GLY A 24 -9.24 3.19 -3.08
C GLY A 24 -9.71 3.20 -1.63
N SER A 25 -8.90 2.71 -0.70
CA SER A 25 -9.17 2.80 0.73
C SER A 25 -9.20 4.25 1.24
N THR A 26 -8.28 5.09 0.76
CA THR A 26 -8.23 6.52 1.09
C THR A 26 -9.43 7.28 0.54
N GLU A 27 -9.83 7.01 -0.71
CA GLU A 27 -11.03 7.60 -1.31
C GLU A 27 -12.29 7.24 -0.51
N THR A 28 -12.40 5.97 -0.09
CA THR A 28 -13.50 5.50 0.77
C THR A 28 -13.51 6.26 2.11
N LEU A 29 -12.35 6.44 2.74
CA LEU A 29 -12.28 7.21 3.99
C LEU A 29 -12.71 8.66 3.77
N ILE A 30 -12.25 9.32 2.69
CA ILE A 30 -12.64 10.70 2.36
C ILE A 30 -14.16 10.83 2.22
N GLN A 31 -14.81 9.87 1.54
CA GLN A 31 -16.26 9.84 1.42
C GLN A 31 -16.94 9.70 2.78
N GLN A 32 -16.43 8.83 3.65
CA GLN A 32 -16.98 8.65 5.00
C GLN A 32 -16.81 9.93 5.83
N VAL A 33 -15.63 10.56 5.81
CA VAL A 33 -15.35 11.83 6.52
C VAL A 33 -16.29 12.93 6.02
N THR A 34 -16.43 13.07 4.71
CA THR A 34 -17.31 14.09 4.09
C THR A 34 -18.77 13.87 4.46
N SER A 35 -19.19 12.62 4.61
CA SER A 35 -20.55 12.27 5.05
C SER A 35 -20.78 12.38 6.57
N GLY A 36 -19.76 12.75 7.36
CA GLY A 36 -19.84 12.83 8.82
C GLY A 36 -19.97 11.47 9.53
N ARG A 37 -19.68 10.36 8.84
CA ARG A 37 -19.83 8.99 9.35
C ARG A 37 -18.55 8.40 9.96
N VAL A 38 -17.57 9.24 10.29
CA VAL A 38 -16.24 8.82 10.77
C VAL A 38 -16.04 9.21 12.22
N THR A 39 -15.56 8.27 13.02
CA THR A 39 -15.11 8.51 14.39
C THR A 39 -13.58 8.61 14.46
N ALA A 40 -13.06 9.16 15.57
CA ALA A 40 -11.62 9.16 15.84
C ALA A 40 -11.03 7.74 15.90
N HIS A 41 -11.85 6.75 16.28
CA HIS A 41 -11.44 5.35 16.31
C HIS A 41 -11.20 4.80 14.90
N ASP A 42 -12.06 5.14 13.94
CA ASP A 42 -11.93 4.73 12.54
C ASP A 42 -10.67 5.33 11.91
N LEU A 43 -10.37 6.60 12.21
CA LEU A 43 -9.14 7.27 11.78
C LEU A 43 -7.89 6.59 12.35
N ARG A 44 -7.91 6.19 13.62
CA ARG A 44 -6.80 5.46 14.25
C ARG A 44 -6.57 4.11 13.58
N ILE A 45 -7.64 3.37 13.28
CA ILE A 45 -7.52 2.10 12.54
C ILE A 45 -6.91 2.33 11.17
N LYS A 46 -7.37 3.35 10.43
CA LYS A 46 -6.79 3.67 9.12
C LYS A 46 -5.31 4.04 9.23
N ASN A 47 -4.93 4.83 10.23
CA ASN A 47 -3.53 5.22 10.43
C ASN A 47 -2.63 4.00 10.68
N ASN A 48 -3.06 3.06 11.53
CA ASN A 48 -2.29 1.84 11.77
C ASN A 48 -2.11 1.01 10.48
N LYS A 49 -3.18 0.86 9.69
CA LYS A 49 -3.11 0.17 8.39
C LYS A 49 -2.20 0.89 7.40
N TYR A 50 -2.21 2.23 7.42
CA TYR A 50 -1.33 3.04 6.59
C TYR A 50 0.15 2.81 6.95
N GLU A 51 0.49 2.71 8.24
CA GLU A 51 1.84 2.38 8.69
C GLU A 51 2.29 1.00 8.21
N GLU A 52 1.42 -0.01 8.27
CA GLU A 52 1.71 -1.34 7.72
C GLU A 52 1.95 -1.31 6.20
N VAL A 53 1.13 -0.55 5.47
CA VAL A 53 1.27 -0.29 4.03
C VAL A 53 2.61 0.39 3.72
N GLN A 54 3.01 1.41 4.49
CA GLN A 54 4.29 2.10 4.31
C GLN A 54 5.50 1.16 4.49
N LEU A 55 5.46 0.29 5.49
CA LEU A 55 6.52 -0.71 5.70
C LEU A 55 6.62 -1.67 4.52
N ARG A 56 5.48 -2.14 4.00
CA ARG A 56 5.47 -3.08 2.89
C ARG A 56 5.89 -2.44 1.56
N ILE A 57 5.51 -1.19 1.30
CA ILE A 57 6.03 -0.41 0.16
C ILE A 57 7.55 -0.32 0.26
N THR A 58 8.08 0.07 1.41
CA THR A 58 9.53 0.21 1.62
C THR A 58 10.27 -1.09 1.33
N ALA A 59 9.74 -2.23 1.80
CA ALA A 59 10.32 -3.54 1.54
C ALA A 59 10.28 -3.91 0.04
N LEU A 60 9.13 -3.75 -0.61
CA LEU A 60 8.95 -4.08 -2.03
C LEU A 60 9.79 -3.18 -2.95
N THR A 61 9.95 -1.89 -2.62
CA THR A 61 10.84 -0.97 -3.33
C THR A 61 12.30 -1.40 -3.18
N ALA A 62 12.75 -1.76 -1.96
CA ALA A 62 14.10 -2.26 -1.76
C ALA A 62 14.38 -3.58 -2.51
N GLU A 63 13.40 -4.48 -2.58
CA GLU A 63 13.49 -5.71 -3.38
C GLU A 63 13.58 -5.43 -4.89
N TYR A 64 12.84 -4.41 -5.36
CA TYR A 64 12.89 -3.97 -6.74
C TYR A 64 14.26 -3.36 -7.09
N ASP A 65 14.80 -2.49 -6.23
CA ASP A 65 16.06 -1.76 -6.45
C ASP A 65 17.32 -2.63 -6.28
N GLY A 66 17.25 -3.71 -5.48
CA GLY A 66 18.36 -4.62 -5.18
C GLY A 66 18.85 -5.49 -6.36
N GLY A 67 18.55 -5.11 -7.60
CA GLY A 67 18.94 -5.81 -8.83
C GLY A 67 19.96 -5.08 -9.71
N THR A 68 20.59 -4.01 -9.21
CA THR A 68 21.62 -3.23 -9.93
C THR A 68 23.05 -3.64 -9.58
#